data_AF-A0A453H1C1-F1
#
_entry.id   AF-A0A453H1C1-F1
#
_cell.length_a   1.000
_cell.length_b   1.000
_cell.length_c   1.000
_cell.angle_alpha   90.00
_cell.angle_beta   90.00
_cell.angle_gamma   90.00
#
_symmetry.space_group_name_H-M   'P 1'
#
loop_
_entity.id
_entity.type
_entity.pdbx_description
1 polymer ?
#
loop_
_entity_poly.entity_id
_entity_poly.type
_entity_poly.pdbx_seq_one_letter_code
_entity_poly.pdbx_strand_id
1 'polypeptide(L)'
;GPPQAAQLGRHRPHRRGVVAVAAAPPPPPHGDPAALACAISAQASAVLAVMRRGLRHPRAAAADDAAADHPLVASLKALRRLAFAPLAAASPSLPAAALRPFLDAVRSEDAGADATSAALAALHEVMALTAPALPGSALREVVDAVACCRFEAGAEPAAEEDVLMRMLQALLACLRAPAAPALGDQHVLTAVNTCFRVVHQAAAKGELLQRFSRHVMHELVRLVFARLPLIGAGDADDAAVKPEVC
;
A
#
# COMPACT_ATOMS: atom_id res chain seq x y z
N GLY A 1 1.96 -79.29 -27.76
CA GLY A 1 3.33 -79.04 -27.29
C GLY A 1 3.99 -78.05 -28.23
N PRO A 2 4.74 -77.05 -27.73
CA PRO A 2 4.84 -75.70 -28.30
C PRO A 2 5.95 -75.51 -29.36
N PRO A 3 6.06 -74.30 -29.95
CA PRO A 3 6.70 -74.04 -31.24
C PRO A 3 7.97 -73.14 -31.21
N GLN A 4 8.63 -73.08 -32.37
CA GLN A 4 9.32 -71.96 -33.05
C GLN A 4 10.25 -71.01 -32.24
N ALA A 5 11.55 -71.08 -32.59
CA ALA A 5 12.57 -70.10 -32.23
C ALA A 5 12.50 -68.85 -33.13
N ALA A 6 12.24 -67.69 -32.50
CA ALA A 6 12.24 -66.38 -33.13
C ALA A 6 13.60 -65.66 -32.99
N GLN A 7 13.91 -64.86 -34.01
CA GLN A 7 15.19 -64.24 -34.32
C GLN A 7 15.66 -63.17 -33.31
N LEU A 8 16.98 -63.13 -33.12
CA LEU A 8 17.75 -62.14 -32.39
C LEU A 8 17.68 -60.74 -33.03
N GLY A 9 16.92 -59.83 -32.41
CA GLY A 9 16.97 -58.39 -32.65
C GLY A 9 17.92 -57.69 -31.67
N ARG A 10 18.98 -57.08 -32.20
CA ARG A 10 19.96 -56.27 -31.46
C ARG A 10 19.31 -55.00 -30.91
N HIS A 11 19.21 -54.86 -29.58
CA HIS A 11 18.87 -53.60 -28.93
C HIS A 11 20.12 -52.84 -28.47
N ARG A 12 20.38 -51.68 -29.09
CA ARG A 12 21.33 -50.68 -28.59
C ARG A 12 20.75 -50.02 -27.33
N PRO A 13 21.53 -49.82 -26.25
CA PRO A 13 21.10 -48.95 -25.16
C PRO A 13 21.25 -47.48 -25.57
N HIS A 14 20.11 -46.77 -25.61
CA HIS A 14 20.07 -45.32 -25.76
C HIS A 14 20.70 -44.64 -24.53
N ARG A 15 21.79 -43.90 -24.73
CA ARG A 15 22.28 -42.90 -23.78
C ARG A 15 21.17 -41.88 -23.54
N ARG A 16 20.54 -41.90 -22.35
CA ARG A 16 19.76 -40.76 -21.84
C ARG A 16 20.74 -39.64 -21.56
N GLY A 17 20.74 -38.62 -22.42
CA GLY A 17 21.41 -37.36 -22.15
C GLY A 17 20.79 -36.72 -20.91
N VAL A 18 21.63 -36.41 -19.94
CA VAL A 18 21.26 -35.55 -18.81
C VAL A 18 21.07 -34.16 -19.40
N VAL A 19 19.81 -33.73 -19.53
CA VAL A 19 19.49 -32.35 -19.85
C VAL A 19 19.91 -31.52 -18.64
N ALA A 20 20.96 -30.71 -18.80
CA ALA A 20 21.30 -29.69 -17.83
C ALA A 20 20.08 -28.78 -17.67
N VAL A 21 19.45 -28.84 -16.49
CA VAL A 21 18.46 -27.84 -16.09
C VAL A 21 19.24 -26.52 -16.04
N ALA A 22 19.04 -25.69 -17.06
CA ALA A 22 19.49 -24.32 -17.03
C ALA A 22 18.91 -23.69 -15.77
N ALA A 23 19.79 -23.33 -14.83
CA ALA A 23 19.40 -22.60 -13.64
C ALA A 23 18.61 -21.37 -14.09
N ALA A 24 17.39 -21.25 -13.59
CA ALA A 24 16.57 -20.07 -13.80
C ALA A 24 17.40 -18.84 -13.40
N PRO A 25 17.32 -17.72 -14.17
CA PRO A 25 18.00 -16.51 -13.78
C PRO A 25 17.57 -16.12 -12.36
N PRO A 26 18.51 -15.65 -11.52
CA PRO A 26 18.15 -15.16 -10.19
C PRO A 26 17.06 -14.10 -10.35
N PRO A 27 16.10 -14.03 -9.41
CA PRO A 27 15.07 -13.00 -9.44
C PRO A 27 15.74 -11.62 -9.55
N PRO A 28 15.17 -10.69 -10.33
CA PRO A 28 15.80 -9.40 -10.57
C PRO A 28 16.13 -8.74 -9.22
N PRO A 29 17.32 -8.15 -9.07
CA PRO A 29 17.66 -7.42 -7.87
C PRO A 29 16.65 -6.28 -7.71
N HIS A 30 16.31 -6.00 -6.47
CA HIS A 30 15.57 -4.84 -5.95
C HIS A 30 15.28 -3.75 -6.99
N GLY A 31 13.98 -3.43 -7.19
CA GLY A 31 13.50 -2.55 -8.24
C GLY A 31 14.36 -1.29 -8.45
N ASP A 32 14.60 -0.98 -9.73
CA ASP A 32 15.48 0.13 -10.15
C ASP A 32 15.15 1.41 -9.37
N PRO A 33 16.09 1.96 -8.57
CA PRO A 33 15.84 3.15 -7.76
C PRO A 33 15.45 4.35 -8.62
N ALA A 34 15.90 4.41 -9.89
CA ALA A 34 15.49 5.45 -10.83
C ALA A 34 14.01 5.28 -11.24
N ALA A 35 13.55 4.03 -11.45
CA ALA A 35 12.15 3.75 -11.73
C ALA A 35 11.24 4.11 -10.55
N LEU A 36 11.68 3.81 -9.32
CA LEU A 36 10.96 4.19 -8.10
C LEU A 36 10.88 5.72 -7.95
N ALA A 37 11.99 6.43 -8.16
CA ALA A 37 12.02 7.90 -8.13
C ALA A 37 11.08 8.52 -9.18
N CYS A 38 11.10 7.99 -10.41
CA CYS A 38 10.19 8.40 -11.49
C CYS A 38 8.73 8.18 -11.11
N ALA A 39 8.39 7.03 -10.53
CA ALA A 39 7.04 6.73 -10.08
C ALA A 39 6.59 7.67 -8.96
N ILE A 40 7.41 7.89 -7.92
CA ILE A 40 7.10 8.84 -6.83
C ILE A 40 6.88 10.25 -7.40
N SER A 41 7.74 10.71 -8.30
CA SER A 41 7.60 12.03 -8.94
C SER A 41 6.34 12.12 -9.81
N ALA A 42 5.97 11.04 -10.51
CA ALA A 42 4.74 10.99 -11.30
C ALA A 42 3.51 11.10 -10.40
N GLN A 43 3.47 10.37 -9.28
CA GLN A 43 2.38 10.44 -8.30
C GLN A 43 2.27 11.84 -7.68
N ALA A 44 3.40 12.44 -7.28
CA ALA A 44 3.42 13.83 -6.78
C ALA A 44 2.91 14.83 -7.82
N SER A 45 3.23 14.62 -9.10
CA SER A 45 2.78 15.47 -10.20
C SER A 45 1.28 15.33 -10.48
N ALA A 46 0.72 14.13 -10.33
CA ALA A 46 -0.71 13.89 -10.46
C ALA A 46 -1.51 14.64 -9.39
N VAL A 47 -1.10 14.57 -8.11
CA VAL A 47 -1.73 15.31 -7.02
C VAL A 47 -1.64 16.82 -7.25
N LEU A 48 -0.45 17.33 -7.62
CA LEU A 48 -0.26 18.74 -7.96
C LEU A 48 -1.17 19.22 -9.10
N ALA A 49 -1.42 18.38 -10.11
CA ALA A 49 -2.29 18.72 -11.22
C ALA A 49 -3.76 18.89 -10.77
N VAL A 50 -4.23 18.02 -9.88
CA VAL A 50 -5.57 18.10 -9.31
C VAL A 50 -5.71 19.33 -8.41
N MET A 51 -4.74 19.59 -7.53
CA MET A 51 -4.77 20.77 -6.64
C MET A 51 -4.83 22.08 -7.44
N ARG A 52 -4.07 22.19 -8.54
CA ARG A 52 -4.12 23.38 -9.43
C ARG A 52 -5.48 23.54 -10.11
N ARG A 53 -6.21 22.46 -10.35
CA ARG A 53 -7.54 22.50 -10.97
C ARG A 53 -8.62 22.89 -9.96
N GLY A 54 -8.52 22.42 -8.71
CA GLY A 54 -9.42 22.80 -7.62
C GLY A 54 -9.38 24.31 -7.35
N LEU A 55 -8.17 24.89 -7.34
CA LEU A 55 -7.93 26.33 -7.12
C LEU A 55 -8.45 27.24 -8.26
N ARG A 56 -8.80 26.68 -9.43
CA ARG A 56 -9.31 27.43 -10.60
C ARG A 56 -10.82 27.64 -10.62
N HIS A 57 -11.57 27.12 -9.64
CA HIS A 57 -13.00 27.40 -9.55
C HIS A 57 -13.28 28.88 -9.23
N PRO A 58 -14.41 29.46 -9.69
CA PRO A 58 -14.57 30.91 -9.92
C PRO A 58 -14.58 31.80 -8.67
N ARG A 59 -14.49 31.24 -7.46
CA ARG A 59 -14.41 32.00 -6.20
C ARG A 59 -12.99 32.46 -5.84
N ALA A 60 -11.95 31.96 -6.51
CA ALA A 60 -10.55 32.22 -6.17
C ALA A 60 -9.73 32.88 -7.31
N ALA A 61 -10.37 33.61 -8.23
CA ALA A 61 -9.68 34.28 -9.35
C ALA A 61 -8.69 35.40 -8.91
N ALA A 62 -8.61 35.72 -7.61
CA ALA A 62 -7.60 36.62 -7.04
C ALA A 62 -6.38 35.89 -6.43
N ALA A 63 -6.31 34.55 -6.51
CA ALA A 63 -5.37 33.72 -5.74
C ALA A 63 -4.26 33.05 -6.58
N ASP A 64 -3.98 33.53 -7.80
CA ASP A 64 -2.99 32.90 -8.68
C ASP A 64 -1.55 32.99 -8.12
N ASP A 65 -1.23 34.04 -7.35
CA ASP A 65 0.02 34.15 -6.57
C ASP A 65 -0.02 33.30 -5.28
N ALA A 66 -1.18 33.19 -4.62
CA ALA A 66 -1.34 32.41 -3.37
C ALA A 66 -1.31 30.88 -3.60
N ALA A 67 -1.67 30.41 -4.79
CA ALA A 67 -1.57 29.00 -5.18
C ALA A 67 -0.12 28.49 -5.25
N ALA A 68 0.85 29.38 -5.47
CA ALA A 68 2.27 29.04 -5.43
C ALA A 68 2.78 28.78 -4.01
N ASP A 69 2.13 29.38 -3.01
CA ASP A 69 2.54 29.43 -1.61
C ASP A 69 1.83 28.41 -0.70
N HIS A 70 0.86 27.65 -1.23
CA HIS A 70 0.18 26.64 -0.41
C HIS A 70 1.19 25.59 0.10
N PRO A 71 1.25 25.32 1.42
CA PRO A 71 2.29 24.48 2.02
C PRO A 71 2.35 23.06 1.43
N LEU A 72 1.19 22.47 1.09
CA LEU A 72 1.10 21.20 0.38
C LEU A 72 1.68 21.23 -1.04
N VAL A 73 1.49 22.32 -1.78
CA VAL A 73 2.06 22.47 -3.13
C VAL A 73 3.59 22.57 -3.03
N ALA A 74 4.09 23.28 -2.01
CA ALA A 74 5.52 23.36 -1.73
C ALA A 74 6.11 21.98 -1.33
N SER A 75 5.44 21.22 -0.46
CA SER A 75 5.91 19.90 -0.01
C SER A 75 5.95 18.87 -1.15
N LEU A 76 4.94 18.84 -2.03
CA LEU A 76 4.92 17.98 -3.22
C LEU A 76 6.01 18.36 -4.24
N LYS A 77 6.26 19.66 -4.44
CA LYS A 77 7.39 20.14 -5.26
C LYS A 77 8.74 19.72 -4.65
N ALA A 78 8.87 19.79 -3.32
CA ALA A 78 10.08 19.36 -2.62
C ALA A 78 10.31 17.85 -2.74
N LEU A 79 9.25 17.03 -2.65
CA LEU A 79 9.33 15.59 -2.86
C LEU A 79 9.87 15.23 -4.24
N ARG A 80 9.39 15.91 -5.29
CA ARG A 80 9.91 15.69 -6.65
C ARG A 80 11.40 15.97 -6.75
N ARG A 81 11.88 17.04 -6.12
CA ARG A 81 13.33 17.35 -6.07
C ARG A 81 14.09 16.29 -5.28
N LEU A 82 13.53 15.84 -4.16
CA LEU A 82 14.14 14.81 -3.32
C LEU A 82 14.23 13.48 -4.06
N ALA A 83 13.21 13.07 -4.81
CA ALA A 83 13.22 11.81 -5.57
C ALA A 83 14.39 11.72 -6.57
N PHE A 84 14.82 12.83 -7.18
CA PHE A 84 15.95 12.88 -8.12
C PHE A 84 17.27 13.35 -7.49
N ALA A 85 17.32 13.56 -6.18
CA ALA A 85 18.56 13.98 -5.53
C ALA A 85 19.58 12.81 -5.55
N PRO A 86 20.85 13.04 -5.92
CA PRO A 86 21.86 11.99 -6.07
C PRO A 86 22.07 11.09 -4.84
N LEU A 87 21.85 11.63 -3.62
CA LEU A 87 21.93 10.87 -2.37
C LEU A 87 20.64 10.14 -1.98
N ALA A 88 19.50 10.54 -2.52
CA ALA A 88 18.19 10.00 -2.13
C ALA A 88 17.90 8.66 -2.81
N ALA A 89 18.40 8.44 -4.04
CA ALA A 89 18.23 7.19 -4.78
C ALA A 89 18.82 5.96 -4.08
N ALA A 90 19.76 6.15 -3.14
CA ALA A 90 20.39 5.09 -2.37
C ALA A 90 19.93 5.03 -0.90
N SER A 91 19.03 5.92 -0.45
CA SER A 91 18.65 5.96 0.97
C SER A 91 17.55 4.96 1.29
N PRO A 92 17.73 4.06 2.29
CA PRO A 92 16.67 3.16 2.75
C PRO A 92 15.49 3.92 3.40
N SER A 93 15.66 5.20 3.73
CA SER A 93 14.60 6.04 4.31
C SER A 93 13.70 6.72 3.28
N LEU A 94 14.05 6.68 1.99
CA LEU A 94 13.30 7.33 0.91
C LEU A 94 11.82 6.89 0.88
N PRO A 95 11.48 5.60 1.01
CA PRO A 95 10.08 5.14 0.99
C PRO A 95 9.19 5.84 2.02
N ALA A 96 9.62 5.89 3.28
CA ALA A 96 8.83 6.50 4.35
C ALA A 96 8.75 8.03 4.18
N ALA A 97 9.86 8.68 3.82
CA ALA A 97 9.89 10.12 3.58
C ALA A 97 9.00 10.52 2.39
N ALA A 98 8.87 9.65 1.38
CA ALA A 98 8.04 9.89 0.21
C ALA A 98 6.54 9.89 0.51
N LEU A 99 6.09 9.19 1.56
CA LEU A 99 4.67 9.17 1.94
C LEU A 99 4.23 10.50 2.56
N ARG A 100 5.12 11.20 3.27
CA ARG A 100 4.79 12.35 4.12
C ARG A 100 3.94 13.42 3.41
N PRO A 101 4.29 13.90 2.20
CA PRO A 101 3.52 14.95 1.53
C PRO A 101 2.12 14.50 1.11
N PHE A 102 1.95 13.21 0.79
CA PHE A 102 0.63 12.64 0.50
C PHE A 102 -0.20 12.53 1.78
N LEU A 103 0.40 12.08 2.88
CA LEU A 103 -0.26 12.02 4.18
C LEU A 103 -0.71 13.40 4.67
N ASP A 104 0.12 14.42 4.46
CA ASP A 104 -0.22 15.80 4.81
C ASP A 104 -1.40 16.31 3.96
N ALA A 105 -1.46 15.95 2.67
CA ALA A 105 -2.61 16.28 1.82
C ALA A 105 -3.88 15.55 2.26
N VAL A 106 -3.79 14.28 2.70
CA VAL A 106 -4.93 13.50 3.22
C VAL A 106 -5.48 14.06 4.53
N ARG A 107 -4.61 14.64 5.37
CA ARG A 107 -5.00 15.26 6.64
C ARG A 107 -5.55 16.68 6.48
N SER A 108 -5.32 17.30 5.32
CA SER A 108 -5.67 18.69 5.09
C SER A 108 -7.14 18.84 4.72
N GLU A 109 -7.88 19.61 5.51
CA GLU A 109 -9.27 19.95 5.20
C GLU A 109 -9.35 20.84 3.94
N ASP A 110 -8.33 21.67 3.70
CA ASP A 110 -8.25 22.60 2.56
C ASP A 110 -7.95 21.94 1.19
N ALA A 111 -7.62 20.64 1.15
CA ALA A 111 -7.23 19.98 -0.10
C ALA A 111 -8.45 19.75 -1.03
N GLY A 112 -9.66 19.66 -0.47
CA GLY A 112 -10.88 19.28 -1.18
C GLY A 112 -10.90 17.80 -1.58
N ALA A 113 -12.10 17.26 -1.85
CA ALA A 113 -12.29 15.82 -2.07
C ALA A 113 -11.45 15.25 -3.23
N ASP A 114 -11.36 15.96 -4.35
CA ASP A 114 -10.60 15.49 -5.52
C ASP A 114 -9.10 15.36 -5.23
N ALA A 115 -8.50 16.35 -4.56
CA ALA A 115 -7.07 16.29 -4.24
C ALA A 115 -6.78 15.27 -3.13
N THR A 116 -7.68 15.14 -2.15
CA THR A 116 -7.59 14.09 -1.12
C THR A 116 -7.68 12.70 -1.75
N SER A 117 -8.59 12.48 -2.71
CA SER A 117 -8.67 11.21 -3.45
C SER A 117 -7.38 10.93 -4.22
N ALA A 118 -6.88 11.93 -4.96
CA ALA A 118 -5.62 11.81 -5.71
C ALA A 118 -4.43 11.52 -4.77
N ALA A 119 -4.39 12.12 -3.59
CA ALA A 119 -3.35 11.87 -2.58
C ALA A 119 -3.44 10.44 -2.02
N LEU A 120 -4.64 9.92 -1.73
CA LEU A 120 -4.82 8.53 -1.30
C LEU A 120 -4.45 7.52 -2.40
N ALA A 121 -4.79 7.82 -3.66
CA ALA A 121 -4.39 6.99 -4.80
C ALA A 121 -2.87 6.95 -4.96
N ALA A 122 -2.21 8.11 -4.93
CA ALA A 122 -0.76 8.23 -4.94
C ALA A 122 -0.11 7.47 -3.78
N LEU A 123 -0.67 7.60 -2.57
CA LEU A 123 -0.21 6.90 -1.37
C LEU A 123 -0.27 5.39 -1.56
N HIS A 124 -1.39 4.85 -2.06
CA HIS A 124 -1.56 3.43 -2.33
C HIS A 124 -0.54 2.91 -3.35
N GLU A 125 -0.31 3.64 -4.44
CA GLU A 125 0.67 3.27 -5.46
C GLU A 125 2.10 3.28 -4.92
N VAL A 126 2.50 4.34 -4.20
CA VAL A 126 3.85 4.42 -3.61
C VAL A 126 4.03 3.30 -2.58
N MET A 127 3.01 3.01 -1.77
CA MET A 127 3.04 1.88 -0.84
C MET A 127 3.22 0.54 -1.56
N ALA A 128 2.50 0.30 -2.66
CA ALA A 128 2.65 -0.93 -3.44
C ALA A 128 4.06 -1.10 -4.01
N LEU A 129 4.66 -0.01 -4.50
CA LEU A 129 6.02 0.00 -5.04
C LEU A 129 7.11 -0.16 -3.96
N THR A 130 6.81 0.23 -2.72
CA THR A 130 7.78 0.26 -1.62
C THR A 130 7.48 -0.72 -0.50
N ALA A 131 6.47 -1.59 -0.65
CA ALA A 131 5.93 -2.44 0.42
C ALA A 131 7.00 -3.24 1.19
N PRO A 132 8.03 -3.85 0.57
CA PRO A 132 9.08 -4.58 1.30
C PRO A 132 10.00 -3.68 2.13
N ALA A 133 10.13 -2.41 1.75
CA ALA A 133 11.03 -1.44 2.37
C ALA A 133 10.33 -0.48 3.34
N LEU A 134 8.99 -0.52 3.43
CA LEU A 134 8.23 0.35 4.32
C LEU A 134 8.32 -0.13 5.77
N PRO A 135 8.80 0.72 6.71
CA PRO A 135 8.81 0.36 8.12
C PRO A 135 7.39 0.39 8.70
N GLY A 136 7.18 -0.36 9.78
CA GLY A 136 5.90 -0.35 10.51
C GLY A 136 5.50 1.03 11.05
N SER A 137 6.45 1.95 11.29
CA SER A 137 6.15 3.35 11.60
C SER A 137 5.43 4.07 10.46
N ALA A 138 5.84 3.85 9.22
CA ALA A 138 5.19 4.45 8.06
C ALA A 138 3.75 3.94 7.90
N LEU A 139 3.51 2.64 8.12
CA LEU A 139 2.16 2.07 8.09
C LEU A 139 1.26 2.68 9.17
N ARG A 140 1.80 2.93 10.37
CA ARG A 140 1.07 3.62 11.44
C ARG A 140 0.66 5.03 11.03
N GLU A 141 1.58 5.79 10.45
CA GLU A 141 1.27 7.15 9.94
C GLU A 141 0.18 7.15 8.87
N VAL A 142 0.14 6.14 8.00
CA VAL A 142 -0.91 5.96 7.00
C VAL A 142 -2.26 5.71 7.68
N VAL A 143 -2.32 4.77 8.61
CA VAL A 143 -3.55 4.46 9.36
C VAL A 143 -4.08 5.72 10.06
N ASP A 144 -3.20 6.47 10.73
CA ASP A 144 -3.58 7.69 11.44
C ASP A 144 -4.07 8.78 10.47
N ALA A 145 -3.38 8.99 9.35
CA ALA A 145 -3.82 9.96 8.34
C ALA A 145 -5.21 9.60 7.78
N VAL A 146 -5.43 8.33 7.45
CA VAL A 146 -6.73 7.86 6.92
C VAL A 146 -7.82 7.96 7.99
N ALA A 147 -7.52 7.67 9.26
CA ALA A 147 -8.49 7.78 10.35
C ALA A 147 -8.92 9.25 10.63
N CYS A 148 -7.96 10.17 10.47
CA CYS A 148 -8.15 11.62 10.61
C CYS A 148 -8.67 12.30 9.35
N CYS A 149 -8.70 11.61 8.20
CA CYS A 149 -9.14 12.17 6.93
C CYS A 149 -10.56 12.74 7.05
N ARG A 150 -10.67 14.02 6.72
CA ARG A 150 -11.91 14.79 6.64
C ARG A 150 -11.83 15.61 5.35
N PHE A 151 -12.95 15.73 4.66
CA PHE A 151 -13.08 16.61 3.50
C PHE A 151 -14.34 17.45 3.65
N GLU A 152 -14.35 18.60 2.97
CA GLU A 152 -15.39 19.61 3.14
C GLU A 152 -16.81 19.04 2.95
N ALA A 153 -17.72 19.51 3.80
CA ALA A 153 -19.13 19.20 3.69
C ALA A 153 -19.70 19.88 2.43
N GLY A 154 -20.24 19.10 1.50
CA GLY A 154 -20.81 19.61 0.25
C GLY A 154 -19.98 19.30 -1.01
N ALA A 155 -18.99 18.41 -0.92
CA ALA A 155 -18.36 17.84 -2.10
C ALA A 155 -19.37 17.06 -2.96
N GLU A 156 -19.10 16.99 -4.26
CA GLU A 156 -19.93 16.21 -5.19
C GLU A 156 -20.02 14.74 -4.71
N PRO A 157 -21.21 14.12 -4.69
CA PRO A 157 -21.38 12.78 -4.14
C PRO A 157 -20.42 11.73 -4.71
N ALA A 158 -20.10 11.83 -6.00
CA ALA A 158 -19.15 10.93 -6.66
C ALA A 158 -17.71 11.10 -6.16
N ALA A 159 -17.29 12.34 -5.87
CA ALA A 159 -15.97 12.62 -5.31
C ALA A 159 -15.88 12.09 -3.87
N GLU A 160 -16.93 12.27 -3.07
CA GLU A 160 -16.99 11.69 -1.73
C GLU A 160 -16.86 10.15 -1.75
N GLU A 161 -17.59 9.49 -2.66
CA GLU A 161 -17.52 8.03 -2.79
C GLU A 161 -16.13 7.53 -3.21
N ASP A 162 -15.46 8.26 -4.10
CA ASP A 162 -14.09 7.94 -4.52
C ASP A 162 -13.12 8.06 -3.33
N VAL A 163 -13.16 9.14 -2.54
CA VAL A 163 -12.33 9.26 -1.32
C VAL A 163 -12.58 8.09 -0.38
N LEU A 164 -13.84 7.74 -0.09
CA LEU A 164 -14.17 6.62 0.80
C LEU A 164 -13.65 5.29 0.28
N MET A 165 -13.74 5.05 -1.03
CA MET A 165 -13.17 3.85 -1.67
C MET A 165 -11.65 3.81 -1.52
N ARG A 166 -10.97 4.95 -1.72
CA ARG A 166 -9.51 5.07 -1.60
C ARG A 166 -9.03 4.91 -0.16
N MET A 167 -9.78 5.42 0.84
CA MET A 167 -9.50 5.19 2.25
C MET A 167 -9.50 3.69 2.58
N LEU A 168 -10.51 2.95 2.11
CA LEU A 168 -10.63 1.51 2.31
C LEU A 168 -9.46 0.75 1.65
N GLN A 169 -9.05 1.14 0.45
CA GLN A 169 -7.88 0.57 -0.23
C GLN A 169 -6.59 0.80 0.58
N ALA A 170 -6.37 2.01 1.09
CA ALA A 170 -5.19 2.33 1.90
C ALA A 170 -5.13 1.53 3.21
N LEU A 171 -6.26 1.40 3.92
CA LEU A 171 -6.33 0.58 5.14
C LEU A 171 -6.03 -0.89 4.84
N LEU A 172 -6.63 -1.44 3.79
CA LEU A 172 -6.41 -2.83 3.41
C LEU A 172 -4.96 -3.08 2.99
N ALA A 173 -4.34 -2.14 2.27
CA ALA A 173 -2.92 -2.20 1.92
C ALA A 173 -2.03 -2.20 3.16
N CYS A 174 -2.33 -1.38 4.18
CA CYS A 174 -1.59 -1.37 5.45
C CYS A 174 -1.61 -2.74 6.15
N LEU A 175 -2.78 -3.36 6.26
CA LEU A 175 -2.89 -4.65 6.96
C LEU A 175 -2.34 -5.84 6.17
N ARG A 176 -2.22 -5.72 4.85
CA ARG A 176 -1.60 -6.72 3.96
C ARG A 176 -0.10 -6.53 3.76
N ALA A 177 0.46 -5.38 4.14
CA ALA A 177 1.87 -5.08 3.94
C ALA A 177 2.78 -6.09 4.68
N PRO A 178 4.00 -6.36 4.18
CA PRO A 178 4.95 -7.24 4.87
C PRO A 178 5.27 -6.78 6.30
N ALA A 179 5.33 -5.47 6.52
CA ALA A 179 5.57 -4.87 7.83
C ALA A 179 4.31 -4.76 8.72
N ALA A 180 3.15 -5.29 8.28
CA ALA A 180 1.91 -5.22 9.03
C ALA A 180 1.95 -5.87 10.43
N PRO A 181 2.76 -6.91 10.72
CA PRO A 181 2.96 -7.41 12.09
C PRO A 181 3.54 -6.37 13.06
N ALA A 182 4.22 -5.34 12.55
CA ALA A 182 4.72 -4.22 13.37
C ALA A 182 3.64 -3.16 13.66
N LEU A 183 2.42 -3.31 13.13
CA LEU A 183 1.26 -2.54 13.58
C LEU A 183 0.83 -3.05 14.96
N GLY A 184 0.98 -2.20 15.98
CA GLY A 184 0.42 -2.50 17.30
C GLY A 184 -1.10 -2.51 17.31
N ASP A 185 -1.69 -3.19 18.29
CA ASP A 185 -3.13 -3.44 18.40
C ASP A 185 -3.98 -2.18 18.27
N GLN A 186 -3.50 -1.06 18.85
CA GLN A 186 -4.20 0.22 18.75
C GLN A 186 -4.38 0.68 17.31
N HIS A 187 -3.36 0.53 16.45
CA HIS A 187 -3.48 0.95 15.04
C HIS A 187 -4.32 -0.03 14.24
N VAL A 188 -4.26 -1.33 14.57
CA VAL A 188 -5.15 -2.34 13.98
C VAL A 188 -6.62 -2.01 14.30
N LEU A 189 -6.91 -1.69 15.57
CA LEU A 189 -8.24 -1.27 16.01
C LEU A 189 -8.69 0.03 15.34
N THR A 190 -7.80 1.03 15.25
CA THR A 190 -8.08 2.28 14.53
C THR A 190 -8.43 2.02 13.07
N ALA A 191 -7.72 1.12 12.38
CA ALA A 191 -8.03 0.76 11.00
C ALA A 191 -9.41 0.08 10.87
N VAL A 192 -9.74 -0.87 11.75
CA VAL A 192 -11.05 -1.55 11.77
C VAL A 192 -12.18 -0.56 12.06
N ASN A 193 -12.03 0.31 13.07
CA ASN A 193 -13.01 1.33 13.40
C ASN A 193 -13.22 2.35 12.27
N THR A 194 -12.13 2.72 11.58
CA THR A 194 -12.23 3.61 10.42
C THR A 194 -12.96 2.92 9.27
N CYS A 195 -12.67 1.65 8.98
CA CYS A 195 -13.41 0.88 7.99
C CYS A 195 -14.90 0.76 8.35
N PHE A 196 -15.24 0.55 9.62
CA PHE A 196 -16.61 0.49 10.10
C PHE A 196 -17.35 1.81 9.89
N ARG A 197 -16.72 2.94 10.21
CA ARG A 197 -17.24 4.28 9.92
C ARG A 197 -17.55 4.45 8.42
N VAL A 198 -16.63 4.04 7.55
CA VAL A 198 -16.83 4.12 6.09
C VAL A 198 -17.95 3.20 5.62
N VAL A 199 -18.08 1.98 6.15
CA VAL A 199 -19.20 1.06 5.84
C VAL A 199 -20.54 1.69 6.20
N HIS A 200 -20.63 2.36 7.35
CA HIS A 200 -21.83 3.09 7.75
C HIS A 200 -22.17 4.25 6.81
N GLN A 201 -21.16 5.04 6.42
CA GLN A 201 -21.35 6.10 5.44
C GLN A 201 -21.78 5.56 4.08
N ALA A 202 -21.20 4.44 3.64
CA ALA A 202 -21.50 3.80 2.37
C ALA A 202 -22.96 3.33 2.26
N ALA A 203 -23.65 3.03 3.37
CA ALA A 203 -25.04 2.55 3.36
C ALA A 203 -26.02 3.51 2.66
N ALA A 204 -25.72 4.81 2.62
CA ALA A 204 -26.49 5.84 1.93
C ALA A 204 -25.88 6.27 0.58
N LYS A 205 -24.89 5.53 0.06
CA LYS A 205 -24.12 5.82 -1.16
C LYS A 205 -24.36 4.77 -2.23
N GLY A 206 -23.72 4.91 -3.40
CA GLY A 206 -23.81 3.99 -4.53
C GLY A 206 -23.51 2.53 -4.19
N GLU A 207 -24.16 1.61 -4.91
CA GLU A 207 -24.09 0.17 -4.66
C GLU A 207 -22.65 -0.38 -4.74
N LEU A 208 -21.81 0.20 -5.60
CA LEU A 208 -20.42 -0.22 -5.74
C LEU A 208 -19.63 0.00 -4.44
N LEU A 209 -19.73 1.20 -3.84
CA LEU A 209 -19.07 1.50 -2.58
C LEU A 209 -19.62 0.65 -1.43
N GLN A 210 -20.93 0.39 -1.41
CA GLN A 210 -21.54 -0.51 -0.44
C GLN A 210 -20.97 -1.93 -0.52
N ARG A 211 -20.88 -2.50 -1.72
CA ARG A 211 -20.33 -3.85 -1.93
C ARG A 211 -18.84 -3.89 -1.59
N PHE A 212 -18.08 -2.88 -2.03
CA PHE A 212 -16.66 -2.79 -1.77
C PHE A 212 -16.33 -2.63 -0.28
N SER A 213 -17.02 -1.74 0.44
CA SER A 213 -16.83 -1.54 1.88
C SER A 213 -17.14 -2.79 2.70
N ARG A 214 -18.23 -3.51 2.37
CA ARG A 214 -18.52 -4.83 2.97
C ARG A 214 -17.42 -5.84 2.69
N HIS A 215 -16.89 -5.89 1.47
CA HIS A 215 -15.77 -6.78 1.14
C HIS A 215 -14.52 -6.44 1.97
N VAL A 216 -14.13 -5.18 2.02
CA VAL A 216 -12.95 -4.74 2.79
C VAL A 216 -13.11 -5.05 4.28
N MET A 217 -14.28 -4.83 4.86
CA MET A 217 -14.54 -5.19 6.27
C MET A 217 -14.29 -6.68 6.54
N HIS A 218 -14.81 -7.57 5.67
CA HIS A 218 -14.54 -9.01 5.82
C HIS A 218 -13.05 -9.33 5.72
N GLU A 219 -12.33 -8.69 4.81
CA GLU A 219 -10.89 -8.89 4.66
C GLU A 219 -10.10 -8.40 5.87
N LEU A 220 -10.45 -7.23 6.43
CA LEU A 220 -9.81 -6.74 7.66
C LEU A 220 -10.02 -7.70 8.83
N VAL A 221 -11.25 -8.19 9.02
CA VAL A 221 -11.54 -9.18 10.06
C VAL A 221 -10.70 -10.44 9.84
N ARG A 222 -10.64 -10.99 8.62
CA ARG A 222 -9.79 -12.15 8.32
C ARG A 222 -8.32 -11.92 8.65
N LEU A 223 -7.78 -10.75 8.30
CA LEU A 223 -6.39 -10.39 8.57
C LEU A 223 -6.12 -10.28 10.07
N VAL A 224 -7.07 -9.75 10.86
CA VAL A 224 -6.95 -9.70 12.33
C VAL A 224 -6.95 -11.11 12.92
N PHE A 225 -7.91 -11.96 12.54
CA PHE A 225 -7.99 -13.33 13.04
C PHE A 225 -6.78 -14.19 12.63
N ALA A 226 -6.21 -13.95 11.45
CA ALA A 226 -5.00 -14.63 10.99
C ALA A 226 -3.76 -14.31 11.85
N ARG A 227 -3.78 -13.22 12.64
CA ARG A 227 -2.69 -12.88 13.58
C ARG A 227 -2.81 -13.58 14.93
N LEU A 228 -3.99 -14.07 15.32
CA LEU A 228 -4.21 -14.68 16.64
C LEU A 228 -3.26 -15.86 16.94
N PRO A 229 -2.95 -16.78 16.00
CA PRO A 229 -2.02 -17.87 16.27
C PRO A 229 -0.60 -17.40 16.59
N LEU A 230 -0.21 -16.19 16.17
CA LEU A 230 1.12 -15.63 16.43
C LEU A 230 1.27 -15.11 17.86
N ILE A 231 0.17 -14.77 18.52
CA ILE A 231 0.16 -14.25 19.89
C ILE A 231 0.47 -15.37 20.89
N GLY A 232 -0.10 -16.57 20.70
CA GLY A 232 0.12 -17.71 21.60
C GLY A 232 1.44 -18.46 21.41
N ALA A 233 2.20 -18.17 20.34
CA ALA A 233 3.48 -18.82 20.06
C ALA A 233 4.67 -18.15 20.76
N GLY A 234 4.53 -16.89 21.22
CA GLY A 234 5.57 -16.15 21.94
C GLY A 234 5.72 -16.55 23.41
N ASP A 235 4.66 -17.10 24.01
CA ASP A 235 4.65 -17.50 25.44
C ASP A 235 5.12 -18.94 25.67
N ALA A 236 5.30 -19.73 24.60
CA ALA A 236 5.69 -21.14 24.69
C ALA A 236 7.20 -21.36 24.90
N ASP A 237 8.03 -20.34 24.66
CA ASP A 237 9.50 -20.44 24.82
C ASP A 237 9.96 -20.05 26.25
N ASP A 238 9.13 -19.31 27.00
CA ASP A 238 9.42 -18.92 28.40
C ASP A 238 9.00 -20.00 29.42
N ALA A 239 8.08 -20.89 29.05
CA ALA A 239 7.65 -22.02 29.87
C ALA A 239 8.63 -23.21 29.86
N ALA A 240 9.77 -23.10 29.15
CA ALA A 240 10.80 -24.13 29.05
C ALA A 240 11.96 -23.99 30.05
N VAL A 241 11.83 -23.14 31.08
CA VAL A 241 12.74 -23.17 32.24
C VAL A 241 12.36 -24.36 33.13
N LYS A 242 13.21 -25.38 33.07
CA LYS A 242 13.15 -26.71 33.71
C LYS A 242 12.65 -26.72 35.17
N PRO A 243 12.07 -27.86 35.63
CA PRO A 243 11.74 -28.06 37.03
C PRO A 243 13.03 -28.15 37.86
N GLU A 244 13.16 -27.28 38.87
CA GLU A 244 14.08 -27.53 39.97
C GLU A 244 13.56 -28.71 40.79
N VAL A 245 14.38 -29.75 40.85
CA VAL A 245 14.28 -30.85 41.80
C VAL A 245 14.91 -30.37 43.10
N CYS A 246 14.12 -30.30 44.17
CA CYS A 246 14.55 -30.45 45.57
C CYS A 246 13.46 -31.22 46.32
#